data_AF-A0A3A5UT26-F1
#
_entry.id   AF-A0A3A5UT26-F1
#
_cell.length_a   1.000
_cell.length_b   1.000
_cell.length_c   1.000
_cell.angle_alpha   90.00
_cell.angle_beta   90.00
_cell.angle_gamma   90.00
#
_symmetry.space_group_name_H-M   'P 1'
#
loop_
_entity.id
_entity.type
_entity.pdbx_description
1 polymer ?
#
loop_
_entity_poly.entity_id
_entity_poly.type
_entity_poly.pdbx_seq_one_letter_code
_entity_poly.pdbx_strand_id
1 'polypeptide(L)'
;MNPEGLRYGTKAPGFGNAKKEIDRKLAIVENRRRRQEAISSRLALEEAERLAREQLYQTRAQQEAERKQIAEDARKAALEESRLANEAAQKIRDEEDAARRREQEEARLAAERELKRQEDLLASEEARLAEIANAQQEQVASNNANSKAIKELQARLEREGAKSSDVQVSLMWNNYNDLDLHIVCPSGERIHGGNKISACGGELDVDANVRAETRKPVENVFWPEGTAPGGQYHVYVHYYKKHKKRRSKDPTKFQIMVNNGGETTEFSAELSAGDPIMQVCSFEVSSQAERERIKRELESQLESLTNRFASANMDGSALLSVEELASATGMSVEEAEVLHKQADKDGDGAVSLDEYLAAVNSLPNAPDLESLSNSDSD
;
A
#
# COMPACT_ATOMS: atom_id res chain seq x y z
N MET A 1 -68.02 -122.19 -68.07
CA MET A 1 -67.57 -123.04 -69.19
C MET A 1 -66.84 -124.24 -68.59
N ASN A 2 -67.26 -125.46 -68.96
CA ASN A 2 -66.42 -126.67 -68.96
C ASN A 2 -65.23 -126.46 -69.94
N PRO A 3 -64.09 -127.17 -69.81
CA PRO A 3 -63.96 -128.61 -70.14
C PRO A 3 -63.26 -129.44 -69.04
N GLU A 4 -63.68 -130.69 -68.79
CA GLU A 4 -63.16 -131.96 -69.37
C GLU A 4 -61.67 -132.19 -69.07
N GLY A 5 -61.16 -133.34 -68.65
CA GLY A 5 -61.55 -134.75 -68.51
C GLY A 5 -60.23 -135.47 -68.17
N LEU A 6 -60.16 -136.53 -67.35
CA LEU A 6 -60.31 -137.91 -67.79
C LEU A 6 -60.15 -138.84 -66.56
N ARG A 7 -61.00 -139.87 -66.50
CA ARG A 7 -60.89 -141.07 -65.65
C ARG A 7 -59.76 -141.96 -66.19
N TYR A 8 -59.04 -142.80 -65.42
CA TYR A 8 -59.42 -144.07 -64.75
C TYR A 8 -58.30 -144.45 -63.75
N GLY A 9 -58.59 -144.94 -62.53
CA GLY A 9 -58.41 -146.36 -62.10
C GLY A 9 -56.93 -146.83 -62.07
N THR A 10 -56.31 -147.38 -61.01
CA THR A 10 -56.76 -148.08 -59.80
C THR A 10 -55.57 -148.28 -58.83
N LYS A 11 -55.86 -148.19 -57.52
CA LYS A 11 -55.25 -148.83 -56.32
C LYS A 11 -53.85 -148.39 -55.79
N ALA A 12 -53.89 -148.07 -54.48
CA ALA A 12 -52.83 -148.03 -53.42
C ALA A 12 -52.22 -146.63 -53.08
N PRO A 13 -51.77 -146.38 -51.82
CA PRO A 13 -52.55 -145.64 -50.81
C PRO A 13 -51.99 -144.25 -50.43
N GLY A 14 -52.81 -143.49 -49.70
CA GLY A 14 -52.73 -142.04 -49.48
C GLY A 14 -51.56 -141.49 -48.64
N PHE A 15 -51.01 -140.37 -49.12
CA PHE A 15 -50.07 -139.46 -48.44
C PHE A 15 -50.72 -138.10 -48.05
N GLY A 16 -52.05 -138.02 -48.01
CA GLY A 16 -52.79 -136.78 -47.72
C GLY A 16 -52.85 -136.36 -46.24
N ASN A 17 -52.68 -137.31 -45.31
CA ASN A 17 -52.73 -137.02 -43.87
C ASN A 17 -51.41 -136.43 -43.33
N ALA A 18 -50.26 -136.82 -43.88
CA ALA A 18 -48.96 -136.31 -43.45
C ALA A 18 -48.77 -134.81 -43.77
N LYS A 19 -49.23 -134.35 -44.94
CA LYS A 19 -49.14 -132.93 -45.34
C LYS A 19 -50.01 -132.02 -44.46
N LYS A 20 -51.25 -132.44 -44.17
CA LYS A 20 -52.16 -131.69 -43.29
C LYS A 20 -51.65 -131.60 -41.85
N GLU A 21 -50.95 -132.62 -41.37
CA GLU A 21 -50.38 -132.62 -40.02
C GLU A 21 -49.12 -131.75 -39.92
N ILE A 22 -48.29 -131.73 -40.97
CA ILE A 22 -47.11 -130.85 -41.07
C ILE A 22 -47.54 -129.38 -41.17
N ASP A 23 -48.51 -129.03 -42.03
CA ASP A 23 -49.01 -127.66 -42.18
C ASP A 23 -49.66 -127.16 -40.87
N ARG A 24 -50.40 -128.03 -40.15
CA ARG A 24 -50.99 -127.69 -38.85
C ARG A 24 -49.92 -127.46 -37.78
N LYS A 25 -48.84 -128.25 -37.77
CA LYS A 25 -47.70 -128.06 -36.84
C LYS A 25 -46.88 -126.81 -37.20
N LEU A 26 -46.68 -126.53 -38.50
CA LEU A 26 -46.03 -125.31 -38.99
C LEU A 26 -46.82 -124.06 -38.60
N ALA A 27 -48.15 -124.07 -38.76
CA ALA A 27 -49.01 -122.95 -38.35
C ALA A 27 -48.97 -122.70 -36.83
N ILE A 28 -48.84 -123.76 -36.02
CA ILE A 28 -48.68 -123.63 -34.56
C ILE A 28 -47.30 -123.04 -34.22
N VAL A 29 -46.24 -123.50 -34.88
CA VAL A 29 -44.87 -122.97 -34.68
C VAL A 29 -44.75 -121.53 -35.16
N GLU A 30 -45.36 -121.18 -36.29
CA GLU A 30 -45.36 -119.83 -36.82
C GLU A 30 -46.18 -118.88 -35.94
N ASN A 31 -47.35 -119.30 -35.45
CA ASN A 31 -48.11 -118.51 -34.47
C ASN A 31 -47.37 -118.36 -33.14
N ARG A 32 -46.67 -119.41 -32.68
CA ARG A 32 -45.83 -119.34 -31.47
C ARG A 32 -44.66 -118.38 -31.67
N ARG A 33 -44.03 -118.39 -32.84
CA ARG A 33 -42.94 -117.50 -33.22
C ARG A 33 -43.41 -116.05 -33.33
N ARG A 34 -44.52 -115.77 -34.04
CA ARG A 34 -45.11 -114.42 -34.11
C ARG A 34 -45.51 -113.89 -32.74
N ARG A 35 -46.04 -114.76 -31.86
CA ARG A 35 -46.36 -114.40 -30.47
C ARG A 35 -45.11 -114.10 -29.66
N GLN A 36 -44.03 -114.88 -29.82
CA GLN A 36 -42.74 -114.61 -29.19
C GLN A 36 -42.09 -113.32 -29.71
N GLU A 37 -42.13 -113.07 -31.02
CA GLU A 37 -41.63 -111.84 -31.65
C GLU A 37 -42.45 -110.61 -31.21
N ALA A 38 -43.78 -110.71 -31.11
CA ALA A 38 -44.63 -109.63 -30.61
C ALA A 38 -44.39 -109.32 -29.12
N ILE A 39 -44.18 -110.36 -28.29
CA ILE A 39 -43.81 -110.18 -26.87
C ILE A 39 -42.41 -109.55 -26.76
N SER A 40 -41.44 -110.04 -27.54
CA SER A 40 -40.08 -109.50 -27.58
C SER A 40 -40.05 -108.04 -28.07
N SER A 41 -40.82 -107.71 -29.11
CA SER A 41 -40.94 -106.34 -29.64
C SER A 41 -41.61 -105.41 -28.64
N ARG A 42 -42.64 -105.88 -27.92
CA ARG A 42 -43.29 -105.11 -26.86
C ARG A 42 -42.34 -104.85 -25.68
N LEU A 43 -41.60 -105.87 -25.24
CA LEU A 43 -40.58 -105.73 -24.20
C LEU A 43 -39.46 -104.78 -24.64
N ALA A 44 -39.02 -104.84 -25.91
CA ALA A 44 -38.02 -103.94 -26.46
C ALA A 44 -38.50 -102.48 -26.53
N LEU A 45 -39.77 -102.24 -26.88
CA LEU A 45 -40.38 -100.90 -26.85
C LEU A 45 -40.49 -100.36 -25.42
N GLU A 46 -40.90 -101.20 -24.47
CA GLU A 46 -41.03 -100.82 -23.06
C GLU A 46 -39.66 -100.54 -22.42
N GLU A 47 -38.63 -101.29 -22.81
CA GLU A 47 -37.24 -101.05 -22.41
C GLU A 47 -36.67 -99.77 -23.05
N ALA A 48 -36.96 -99.52 -24.33
CA ALA A 48 -36.59 -98.28 -25.01
C ALA A 48 -37.28 -97.04 -24.39
N GLU A 49 -38.57 -97.15 -24.04
CA GLU A 49 -39.31 -96.09 -23.36
C GLU A 49 -38.75 -95.83 -21.95
N ARG A 50 -38.38 -96.89 -21.21
CA ARG A 50 -37.72 -96.77 -19.90
C ARG A 50 -36.38 -96.03 -20.03
N LEU A 51 -35.55 -96.41 -20.98
CA LEU A 51 -34.26 -95.76 -21.24
C LEU A 51 -34.42 -94.30 -21.68
N ALA A 52 -35.41 -94.00 -22.53
CA ALA A 52 -35.70 -92.62 -22.95
C ALA A 52 -36.17 -91.75 -21.77
N ARG A 53 -37.03 -92.28 -20.89
CA ARG A 53 -37.45 -91.59 -19.66
C ARG A 53 -36.28 -91.36 -18.71
N GLU A 54 -35.39 -92.33 -18.57
CA GLU A 54 -34.20 -92.22 -17.73
C GLU A 54 -33.21 -91.19 -18.29
N GLN A 55 -32.98 -91.16 -19.61
CA GLN A 55 -32.16 -90.13 -20.26
C GLN A 55 -32.76 -88.72 -20.15
N LEU A 56 -34.09 -88.58 -20.29
CA LEU A 56 -34.78 -87.30 -20.08
C LEU A 56 -34.67 -86.84 -18.62
N TYR A 57 -34.80 -87.76 -17.67
CA TYR A 57 -34.61 -87.47 -16.25
C TYR A 57 -33.17 -87.02 -15.94
N GLN A 58 -32.17 -87.74 -16.46
CA GLN A 58 -30.77 -87.38 -16.28
C GLN A 58 -30.43 -86.03 -16.92
N THR A 59 -30.87 -85.79 -18.16
CA THR A 59 -30.67 -84.50 -18.85
C THR A 59 -31.33 -83.35 -18.09
N ARG A 60 -32.57 -83.54 -17.60
CA ARG A 60 -33.28 -82.52 -16.82
C ARG A 60 -32.61 -82.27 -15.47
N ALA A 61 -32.13 -83.32 -14.80
CA ALA A 61 -31.37 -83.20 -13.55
C ALA A 61 -30.03 -82.48 -13.77
N GLN A 62 -29.33 -82.75 -14.87
CA GLN A 62 -28.11 -82.04 -15.27
C GLN A 62 -28.39 -80.56 -15.55
N GLN A 63 -29.42 -80.25 -16.34
CA GLN A 63 -29.81 -78.86 -16.63
C GLN A 63 -30.25 -78.11 -15.36
N GLU A 64 -30.93 -78.77 -14.42
CA GLU A 64 -31.32 -78.15 -13.16
C GLU A 64 -30.10 -77.90 -12.26
N ALA A 65 -29.14 -78.83 -12.22
CA ALA A 65 -27.88 -78.65 -11.50
C ALA A 65 -27.04 -77.51 -12.09
N GLU A 66 -26.94 -77.44 -13.41
CA GLU A 66 -26.23 -76.38 -14.14
C GLU A 66 -26.90 -75.01 -13.90
N ARG A 67 -28.24 -74.92 -13.96
CA ARG A 67 -28.98 -73.69 -13.62
C ARG A 67 -28.77 -73.27 -12.18
N LYS A 68 -28.69 -74.20 -11.23
CA LYS A 68 -28.40 -73.89 -9.81
C LYS A 68 -26.99 -73.35 -9.65
N GLN A 69 -25.99 -73.94 -10.29
CA GLN A 69 -24.61 -73.43 -10.28
C GLN A 69 -24.53 -72.03 -10.88
N ILE A 70 -25.11 -71.80 -12.06
CA ILE A 70 -25.15 -70.48 -12.68
C ILE A 70 -25.84 -69.45 -11.77
N ALA A 71 -26.93 -69.82 -11.10
CA ALA A 71 -27.63 -68.94 -10.17
C ALA A 71 -26.79 -68.64 -8.90
N GLU A 72 -26.07 -69.63 -8.35
CA GLU A 72 -25.17 -69.42 -7.21
C GLU A 72 -23.96 -68.55 -7.59
N ASP A 73 -23.36 -68.78 -8.75
CA ASP A 73 -22.24 -67.99 -9.24
C ASP A 73 -22.66 -66.56 -9.56
N ALA A 74 -23.83 -66.36 -10.18
CA ALA A 74 -24.43 -65.04 -10.37
C ALA A 74 -24.68 -64.33 -9.04
N ARG A 75 -25.15 -65.06 -8.01
CA ARG A 75 -25.37 -64.51 -6.66
C ARG A 75 -24.06 -64.11 -5.99
N LYS A 76 -23.00 -64.93 -6.12
CA LYS A 76 -21.66 -64.59 -5.59
C LYS A 76 -21.07 -63.39 -6.31
N ALA A 77 -21.15 -63.34 -7.63
CA ALA A 77 -20.69 -62.22 -8.45
C ALA A 77 -21.41 -60.91 -8.05
N ALA A 78 -22.74 -60.93 -7.88
CA ALA A 78 -23.51 -59.77 -7.45
C ALA A 78 -23.13 -59.29 -6.03
N LEU A 79 -22.83 -60.23 -5.11
CA LEU A 79 -22.38 -59.89 -3.75
C LEU A 79 -20.98 -59.24 -3.77
N GLU A 80 -20.08 -59.77 -4.59
CA GLU A 80 -18.73 -59.25 -4.76
C GLU A 80 -18.74 -57.87 -5.44
N GLU A 81 -19.56 -57.70 -6.47
CA GLU A 81 -19.79 -56.40 -7.13
C GLU A 81 -20.34 -55.37 -6.14
N SER A 82 -21.33 -55.73 -5.32
CA SER A 82 -21.86 -54.85 -4.27
C SER A 82 -20.81 -54.49 -3.22
N ARG A 83 -19.93 -55.43 -2.84
CA ARG A 83 -18.82 -55.18 -1.92
C ARG A 83 -17.83 -54.18 -2.52
N LEU A 84 -17.42 -54.39 -3.78
CA LEU A 84 -16.49 -53.51 -4.49
C LEU A 84 -17.08 -52.12 -4.69
N ALA A 85 -18.37 -52.03 -5.03
CA ALA A 85 -19.08 -50.75 -5.15
C ALA A 85 -19.13 -50.00 -3.82
N ASN A 86 -19.40 -50.69 -2.71
CA ASN A 86 -19.38 -50.08 -1.38
C ASN A 86 -17.98 -49.63 -0.96
N GLU A 87 -16.94 -50.42 -1.25
CA GLU A 87 -15.55 -50.06 -0.96
C GLU A 87 -15.09 -48.86 -1.80
N ALA A 88 -15.46 -48.82 -3.09
CA ALA A 88 -15.20 -47.69 -3.97
C ALA A 88 -15.92 -46.42 -3.49
N ALA A 89 -17.19 -46.54 -3.10
CA ALA A 89 -17.95 -45.42 -2.55
C ALA A 89 -17.37 -44.91 -1.23
N GLN A 90 -16.81 -45.79 -0.39
CA GLN A 90 -16.14 -45.37 0.85
C GLN A 90 -14.83 -44.64 0.56
N LYS A 91 -14.01 -45.13 -0.37
CA LYS A 91 -12.76 -44.45 -0.78
C LYS A 91 -13.02 -43.05 -1.31
N ILE A 92 -14.06 -42.88 -2.14
CA ILE A 92 -14.45 -41.56 -2.65
C ILE A 92 -14.83 -40.61 -1.50
N ARG A 93 -15.64 -41.06 -0.54
CA ARG A 93 -16.00 -40.25 0.63
C ARG A 93 -14.77 -39.86 1.46
N ASP A 94 -13.88 -40.80 1.71
CA ASP A 94 -12.66 -40.55 2.49
C ASP A 94 -11.71 -39.58 1.75
N GLU A 95 -11.62 -39.66 0.42
CA GLU A 95 -10.86 -38.74 -0.43
C GLU A 95 -11.48 -37.33 -0.45
N GLU A 96 -12.80 -37.21 -0.56
CA GLU A 96 -13.51 -35.93 -0.48
C GLU A 96 -13.34 -35.26 0.89
N ASP A 97 -13.42 -36.02 1.98
CA ASP A 97 -13.19 -35.52 3.33
C ASP A 97 -11.73 -35.10 3.54
N ALA A 98 -10.76 -35.86 2.99
CA ALA A 98 -9.36 -35.49 3.02
C ALA A 98 -9.08 -34.22 2.19
N ALA A 99 -9.71 -34.07 1.03
CA ALA A 99 -9.62 -32.88 0.20
C ALA A 99 -10.18 -31.64 0.92
N ARG A 100 -11.35 -31.77 1.56
CA ARG A 100 -11.96 -30.69 2.34
C ARG A 100 -11.08 -30.23 3.51
N ARG A 101 -10.40 -31.17 4.20
CA ARG A 101 -9.45 -30.81 5.27
C ARG A 101 -8.23 -30.04 4.75
N ARG A 102 -7.68 -30.44 3.59
CA ARG A 102 -6.57 -29.72 2.95
C ARG A 102 -6.98 -28.32 2.53
N GLU A 103 -8.16 -28.17 1.94
CA GLU A 103 -8.70 -26.86 1.55
C GLU A 103 -8.92 -25.96 2.77
N GLN A 104 -9.45 -26.48 3.87
CA GLN A 104 -9.59 -25.73 5.12
C GLN A 104 -8.24 -25.31 5.72
N GLU A 105 -7.23 -26.18 5.67
CA GLU A 105 -5.89 -25.88 6.16
C GLU A 105 -5.19 -24.83 5.28
N GLU A 106 -5.29 -24.95 3.95
CA GLU A 106 -4.79 -23.92 3.02
C GLU A 106 -5.52 -22.59 3.21
N ALA A 107 -6.84 -22.58 3.38
CA ALA A 107 -7.61 -21.38 3.65
C ALA A 107 -7.18 -20.72 4.97
N ARG A 108 -6.91 -21.51 6.02
CA ARG A 108 -6.38 -21.01 7.29
C ARG A 108 -5.00 -20.38 7.13
N LEU A 109 -4.10 -21.05 6.42
CA LEU A 109 -2.74 -20.55 6.15
C LEU A 109 -2.77 -19.30 5.26
N ALA A 110 -3.70 -19.22 4.31
CA ALA A 110 -3.90 -18.04 3.48
C ALA A 110 -4.39 -16.85 4.31
N ALA A 111 -5.36 -17.07 5.21
CA ALA A 111 -5.87 -16.05 6.13
C ALA A 111 -4.78 -15.55 7.08
N GLU A 112 -3.95 -16.45 7.63
CA GLU A 112 -2.81 -16.09 8.49
C GLU A 112 -1.77 -15.24 7.75
N ARG A 113 -1.44 -15.62 6.50
CA ARG A 113 -0.52 -14.83 5.66
C ARG A 113 -1.08 -13.45 5.34
N GLU A 114 -2.37 -13.34 5.08
CA GLU A 114 -3.01 -12.06 4.80
C GLU A 114 -3.04 -11.16 6.03
N LEU A 115 -3.35 -11.73 7.21
CA LEU A 115 -3.28 -10.99 8.48
C LEU A 115 -1.87 -10.46 8.74
N LYS A 116 -0.84 -11.28 8.49
CA LYS A 116 0.56 -10.84 8.60
C LYS A 116 0.90 -9.70 7.63
N ARG A 117 0.41 -9.74 6.38
CA ARG A 117 0.60 -8.63 5.43
C ARG A 117 -0.06 -7.34 5.91
N GLN A 118 -1.25 -7.45 6.53
CA GLN A 118 -1.94 -6.28 7.09
C GLN A 118 -1.16 -5.71 8.29
N GLU A 119 -0.63 -6.56 9.17
CA GLU A 119 0.24 -6.14 10.27
C GLU A 119 1.51 -5.45 9.77
N ASP A 120 2.19 -6.03 8.76
CA ASP A 120 3.39 -5.44 8.16
C ASP A 120 3.09 -4.08 7.51
N LEU A 121 1.91 -3.95 6.86
CA LEU A 121 1.47 -2.68 6.25
C LEU A 121 1.20 -1.61 7.32
N LEU A 122 0.50 -1.96 8.40
CA LEU A 122 0.23 -1.05 9.52
C LEU A 122 1.51 -0.62 10.20
N ALA A 123 2.45 -1.54 10.44
CA ALA A 123 3.76 -1.22 11.01
C ALA A 123 4.56 -0.27 10.11
N SER A 124 4.49 -0.46 8.78
CA SER A 124 5.12 0.46 7.83
C SER A 124 4.47 1.84 7.83
N GLU A 125 3.15 1.92 7.99
CA GLU A 125 2.44 3.20 8.05
C GLU A 125 2.74 3.96 9.35
N GLU A 126 2.77 3.26 10.49
CA GLU A 126 3.19 3.81 11.78
C GLU A 126 4.63 4.34 11.72
N ALA A 127 5.55 3.60 11.10
CA ALA A 127 6.92 4.04 10.90
C ALA A 127 6.99 5.32 10.06
N ARG A 128 6.22 5.40 8.97
CA ARG A 128 6.14 6.60 8.11
C ARG A 128 5.58 7.80 8.88
N LEU A 129 4.53 7.60 9.68
CA LEU A 129 3.93 8.65 10.50
C LEU A 129 4.89 9.13 11.61
N ALA A 130 5.63 8.22 12.23
CA ALA A 130 6.65 8.57 13.21
C ALA A 130 7.80 9.40 12.60
N GLU A 131 8.22 9.08 11.38
CA GLU A 131 9.21 9.88 10.64
C GLU A 131 8.70 11.30 10.34
N ILE A 132 7.45 11.42 9.86
CA ILE A 132 6.81 12.72 9.63
C ILE A 132 6.69 13.53 10.93
N ALA A 133 6.26 12.89 12.02
CA ALA A 133 6.12 13.53 13.32
C ALA A 133 7.47 14.02 13.87
N ASN A 134 8.53 13.22 13.73
CA ASN A 134 9.89 13.63 14.11
C ASN A 134 10.38 14.80 13.27
N ALA A 135 10.19 14.77 11.94
CA ALA A 135 10.56 15.86 11.05
C ALA A 135 9.82 17.17 11.42
N GLN A 136 8.52 17.09 11.73
CA GLN A 136 7.75 18.24 12.20
C GLN A 136 8.24 18.76 13.55
N GLN A 137 8.58 17.87 14.49
CA GLN A 137 9.14 18.27 15.78
C GLN A 137 10.50 18.96 15.62
N GLU A 138 11.37 18.47 14.75
CA GLU A 138 12.65 19.11 14.45
C GLU A 138 12.47 20.50 13.83
N GLN A 139 11.51 20.66 12.90
CA GLN A 139 11.17 21.96 12.32
C GLN A 139 10.64 22.94 13.38
N VAL A 140 9.71 22.50 14.23
CA VAL A 140 9.16 23.36 15.32
C VAL A 140 10.24 23.70 16.34
N ALA A 141 11.12 22.76 16.69
CA ALA A 141 12.24 23.01 17.60
C ALA A 141 13.25 24.01 16.99
N SER A 142 13.57 23.88 15.71
CA SER A 142 14.41 24.82 14.97
C SER A 142 13.80 26.21 14.94
N ASN A 143 12.52 26.33 14.57
CA ASN A 143 11.79 27.60 14.53
C ASN A 143 11.70 28.26 15.91
N ASN A 144 11.45 27.48 16.98
CA ASN A 144 11.42 28.00 18.35
C ASN A 144 12.81 28.43 18.83
N ALA A 145 13.86 27.68 18.50
CA ALA A 145 15.23 28.03 18.84
C ALA A 145 15.65 29.34 18.14
N ASN A 146 15.36 29.45 16.84
CA ASN A 146 15.60 30.66 16.05
C ASN A 146 14.82 31.87 16.62
N SER A 147 13.52 31.69 16.91
CA SER A 147 12.71 32.75 17.55
C SER A 147 13.27 33.22 18.90
N LYS A 148 13.77 32.30 19.72
CA LYS A 148 14.38 32.64 21.01
C LYS A 148 15.72 33.37 20.83
N ALA A 149 16.53 32.94 19.87
CA ALA A 149 17.80 33.59 19.55
C ALA A 149 17.55 35.02 19.06
N ILE A 150 16.63 35.22 18.12
CA ILE A 150 16.24 36.54 17.58
C ILE A 150 15.75 37.45 18.72
N LYS A 151 14.84 36.97 19.58
CA LYS A 151 14.34 37.76 20.72
C LYS A 151 15.45 38.16 21.70
N GLU A 152 16.38 37.25 22.00
CA GLU A 152 17.52 37.57 22.87
C GLU A 152 18.48 38.55 22.20
N LEU A 153 18.70 38.46 20.88
CA LEU A 153 19.50 39.44 20.15
C LEU A 153 18.84 40.81 20.19
N GLN A 154 17.55 40.91 19.84
CA GLN A 154 16.79 42.16 19.88
C GLN A 154 16.85 42.81 21.25
N ALA A 155 16.63 42.04 22.32
CA ALA A 155 16.74 42.56 23.69
C ALA A 155 18.14 43.06 24.05
N ARG A 156 19.21 42.52 23.43
CA ARG A 156 20.58 43.04 23.61
C ARG A 156 20.81 44.30 22.78
N LEU A 157 20.37 44.31 21.54
CA LEU A 157 20.47 45.46 20.64
C LEU A 157 19.75 46.67 21.24
N GLU A 158 18.52 46.49 21.73
CA GLU A 158 17.74 47.53 22.43
C GLU A 158 18.44 48.04 23.70
N ARG A 159 19.03 47.13 24.49
CA ARG A 159 19.74 47.50 25.72
C ARG A 159 20.96 48.37 25.44
N GLU A 160 21.70 48.07 24.37
CA GLU A 160 22.89 48.84 23.98
C GLU A 160 22.54 50.03 23.05
N GLY A 161 21.26 50.21 22.68
CA GLY A 161 20.79 51.31 21.84
C GLY A 161 21.20 51.19 20.36
N ALA A 162 21.35 49.97 19.86
CA ALA A 162 21.73 49.72 18.47
C ALA A 162 20.66 50.20 17.48
N LYS A 163 21.10 50.73 16.34
CA LYS A 163 20.25 51.07 15.20
C LYS A 163 19.95 49.81 14.39
N SER A 164 18.80 49.82 13.72
CA SER A 164 18.33 48.74 12.85
C SER A 164 18.08 49.28 11.44
N SER A 165 18.29 48.44 10.42
CA SER A 165 18.03 48.81 9.03
C SER A 165 17.79 47.60 8.11
N ASP A 166 17.67 47.85 6.81
CA ASP A 166 17.44 46.85 5.76
C ASP A 166 18.61 45.87 5.63
N VAL A 167 19.85 46.34 5.76
CA VAL A 167 21.05 45.51 5.83
C VAL A 167 21.71 45.70 7.20
N GLN A 168 21.79 44.61 7.96
CA GLN A 168 22.33 44.62 9.32
C GLN A 168 23.02 43.29 9.62
N VAL A 169 24.16 43.35 10.32
CA VAL A 169 24.85 42.17 10.81
C VAL A 169 25.15 42.37 12.29
N SER A 170 24.64 41.46 13.12
CA SER A 170 24.84 41.50 14.55
C SER A 170 25.53 40.24 15.04
N LEU A 171 26.50 40.39 15.94
CA LEU A 171 27.23 39.32 16.59
C LEU A 171 26.85 39.29 18.07
N MET A 172 26.55 38.13 18.64
CA MET A 172 26.32 38.00 20.09
C MET A 172 27.01 36.76 20.68
N TRP A 173 27.47 36.87 21.92
CA TRP A 173 28.11 35.76 22.64
C TRP A 173 27.83 35.81 24.15
N ASN A 174 28.29 34.79 24.88
CA ASN A 174 27.83 34.54 26.27
C ASN A 174 28.96 34.48 27.32
N ASN A 175 30.00 35.31 27.16
CA ASN A 175 31.08 35.45 28.15
C ASN A 175 31.69 36.86 28.12
N TYR A 176 32.81 37.04 28.83
CA TYR A 176 33.53 38.31 28.95
C TYR A 176 34.66 38.49 27.92
N ASN A 177 34.86 37.53 27.01
CA ASN A 177 35.90 37.65 26.01
C ASN A 177 35.55 38.72 24.98
N ASP A 178 36.57 39.20 24.29
CA ASP A 178 36.50 40.24 23.28
C ASP A 178 36.49 39.57 21.91
N LEU A 179 35.33 39.58 21.25
CA LEU A 179 35.15 39.10 19.89
C LEU A 179 34.81 40.30 19.02
N ASP A 180 35.59 40.52 17.97
CA ASP A 180 35.38 41.62 17.04
C ASP A 180 34.68 41.11 15.78
N LEU A 181 33.65 41.82 15.35
CA LEU A 181 32.97 41.67 14.09
C LEU A 181 33.75 42.42 12.99
N HIS A 182 34.05 41.69 11.93
CA HIS A 182 34.73 42.21 10.76
C HIS A 182 33.87 41.96 9.53
N ILE A 183 33.52 43.01 8.79
CA ILE A 183 32.74 42.87 7.56
C ILE A 183 33.54 43.47 6.41
N VAL A 184 33.75 42.69 5.35
CA VAL A 184 34.34 43.17 4.12
C VAL A 184 33.21 43.54 3.17
N CYS A 185 33.11 44.82 2.81
CA CYS A 185 32.14 45.32 1.84
C CYS A 185 32.53 44.90 0.41
N PRO A 186 31.62 44.99 -0.58
CA PRO A 186 31.91 44.71 -1.99
C PRO A 186 33.06 45.54 -2.57
N SER A 187 33.32 46.74 -2.01
CA SER A 187 34.46 47.58 -2.38
C SER A 187 35.82 47.02 -1.96
N GLY A 188 35.84 45.98 -1.10
CA GLY A 188 37.03 45.43 -0.45
C GLY A 188 37.41 46.13 0.87
N GLU A 189 36.69 47.19 1.24
CA GLU A 189 36.89 47.87 2.52
C GLU A 189 36.38 47.02 3.69
N ARG A 190 37.08 47.08 4.84
CA ARG A 190 36.73 46.32 6.03
C ARG A 190 36.22 47.23 7.14
N ILE A 191 35.03 46.94 7.64
CA ILE A 191 34.45 47.50 8.87
C ILE A 191 34.90 46.64 10.04
N HIS A 192 35.40 47.26 11.11
CA HIS A 192 35.76 46.60 12.36
C HIS A 192 35.96 47.66 13.48
N GLY A 193 36.25 47.25 14.72
CA GLY A 193 36.43 48.18 15.85
C GLY A 193 37.44 49.32 15.63
N GLY A 194 38.43 49.14 14.75
CA GLY A 194 39.41 50.17 14.36
C GLY A 194 38.99 51.03 13.15
N ASN A 195 38.02 50.58 12.35
CA ASN A 195 37.42 51.32 11.23
C ASN A 195 35.89 51.20 11.32
N LYS A 196 35.28 52.03 12.19
CA LYS A 196 33.87 51.92 12.55
C LYS A 196 32.92 52.46 11.49
N ILE A 197 33.38 53.39 10.65
CA ILE A 197 32.59 53.98 9.58
C ILE A 197 33.33 53.71 8.27
N SER A 198 32.74 52.87 7.43
CA SER A 198 33.29 52.53 6.11
C SER A 198 32.81 53.51 5.04
N ALA A 199 33.61 53.73 3.99
CA ALA A 199 33.17 54.48 2.82
C ALA A 199 32.02 53.77 2.08
N CYS A 200 31.82 52.48 2.34
CA CYS A 200 30.66 51.70 1.89
C CYS A 200 29.35 52.05 2.64
N GLY A 201 29.38 53.01 3.58
CA GLY A 201 28.19 53.50 4.31
C GLY A 201 27.82 52.70 5.55
N GLY A 202 28.53 51.62 5.84
CA GLY A 202 28.30 50.80 7.03
C GLY A 202 28.91 51.41 8.29
N GLU A 203 28.16 51.37 9.39
CA GLU A 203 28.54 51.90 10.71
C GLU A 203 28.50 50.77 11.75
N LEU A 204 29.63 50.53 12.43
CA LEU A 204 29.71 49.72 13.65
C LEU A 204 29.28 50.59 14.84
N ASP A 205 28.02 50.50 15.23
CA ASP A 205 27.41 51.36 16.25
C ASP A 205 27.55 50.78 17.66
N VAL A 206 27.56 49.45 17.79
CA VAL A 206 27.78 48.76 19.06
C VAL A 206 29.03 47.87 18.97
N ASP A 207 29.96 48.13 19.88
CA ASP A 207 31.25 47.46 20.05
C ASP A 207 31.39 47.12 21.55
N ALA A 208 31.30 45.84 21.87
CA ALA A 208 31.12 45.38 23.25
C ALA A 208 32.33 44.60 23.75
N ASN A 209 32.59 44.72 25.05
CA ASN A 209 33.61 43.96 25.77
C ASN A 209 35.10 44.27 25.50
N VAL A 210 35.40 45.42 24.88
CA VAL A 210 36.76 46.02 24.88
C VAL A 210 37.38 46.05 26.30
N ARG A 211 36.54 46.31 27.32
CA ARG A 211 36.89 46.30 28.76
C ARG A 211 36.22 45.19 29.58
N ALA A 212 35.67 44.17 28.93
CA ALA A 212 34.95 43.04 29.55
C ALA A 212 33.81 43.47 30.50
N GLU A 213 32.88 44.30 30.01
CA GLU A 213 31.85 44.95 30.82
C GLU A 213 30.63 44.04 31.06
N THR A 214 30.27 43.20 30.09
CA THR A 214 29.06 42.37 30.13
C THR A 214 29.34 40.90 29.80
N ARG A 215 28.42 40.02 30.24
CA ARG A 215 28.41 38.58 29.90
C ARG A 215 27.46 38.23 28.77
N LYS A 216 26.67 39.20 28.34
CA LYS A 216 25.76 39.13 27.20
C LYS A 216 26.11 40.21 26.16
N PRO A 217 27.37 40.26 25.70
CA PRO A 217 27.81 41.22 24.71
C PRO A 217 27.08 41.04 23.38
N VAL A 218 27.05 42.12 22.63
CA VAL A 218 26.54 42.21 21.26
C VAL A 218 27.39 43.22 20.50
N GLU A 219 27.71 42.94 19.25
CA GLU A 219 28.20 43.93 18.30
C GLU A 219 27.22 44.05 17.15
N ASN A 220 27.17 45.23 16.54
CA ASN A 220 26.23 45.51 15.48
C ASN A 220 26.84 46.41 14.42
N VAL A 221 26.70 46.01 13.16
CA VAL A 221 26.97 46.85 12.00
C VAL A 221 25.67 47.00 11.23
N PHE A 222 25.31 48.23 10.92
CA PHE A 222 24.16 48.53 10.08
C PHE A 222 24.55 49.48 8.95
N TRP A 223 23.78 49.45 7.88
CA TRP A 223 23.80 50.45 6.82
C TRP A 223 22.52 51.26 6.91
N PRO A 224 22.53 52.59 6.78
CA PRO A 224 21.30 53.35 6.68
C PRO A 224 20.40 52.83 5.55
N GLU A 225 19.08 52.92 5.72
CA GLU A 225 18.11 52.28 4.83
C GLU A 225 18.35 52.66 3.36
N GLY A 226 18.47 51.65 2.49
CA GLY A 226 18.67 51.84 1.05
C GLY A 226 20.09 52.30 0.65
N THR A 227 21.01 52.50 1.59
CA THR A 227 22.37 52.98 1.29
C THR A 227 23.39 51.86 1.11
N ALA A 228 23.09 50.64 1.56
CA ALA A 228 23.99 49.49 1.42
C ALA A 228 24.35 49.24 -0.06
N PRO A 229 25.63 49.23 -0.45
CA PRO A 229 26.04 48.89 -1.81
C PRO A 229 25.61 47.48 -2.22
N GLY A 230 25.22 47.30 -3.48
CA GLY A 230 24.98 45.96 -4.02
C GLY A 230 26.28 45.18 -4.20
N GLY A 231 26.24 43.87 -3.98
CA GLY A 231 27.35 42.94 -4.19
C GLY A 231 27.61 42.01 -3.01
N GLN A 232 28.77 41.34 -3.03
CA GLN A 232 29.15 40.33 -2.05
C GLN A 232 29.74 40.96 -0.78
N TYR A 233 29.16 40.60 0.36
CA TYR A 233 29.69 40.89 1.69
C TYR A 233 30.26 39.62 2.30
N HIS A 234 31.36 39.76 3.04
CA HIS A 234 31.97 38.66 3.78
C HIS A 234 32.04 39.02 5.26
N VAL A 235 31.48 38.15 6.10
CA VAL A 235 31.43 38.33 7.56
C VAL A 235 32.46 37.45 8.22
N TYR A 236 33.29 38.08 9.04
CA TYR A 236 34.36 37.45 9.79
C TYR A 236 34.22 37.77 11.27
N VAL A 237 34.69 36.86 12.11
CA VAL A 237 34.81 37.07 13.55
C VAL A 237 36.25 36.84 13.96
N HIS A 238 36.78 37.76 14.75
CA HIS A 238 38.14 37.73 15.25
C HIS A 238 38.15 37.67 16.77
N TYR A 239 38.92 36.73 17.34
CA TYR A 239 39.12 36.65 18.77
C TYR A 239 40.20 37.67 19.18
N TYR A 240 39.80 38.91 19.46
CA TYR A 240 40.75 39.99 19.74
C TYR A 240 41.47 39.80 21.07
N LYS A 241 40.73 39.47 22.14
CA LYS A 241 41.32 39.40 23.48
C LYS A 241 40.61 38.44 24.44
N LYS A 242 41.40 37.59 25.08
CA LYS A 242 40.95 36.77 26.20
C LYS A 242 41.09 37.53 27.51
N HIS A 243 39.97 37.80 28.16
CA HIS A 243 39.95 38.52 29.43
C HIS A 243 40.14 37.55 30.61
N LYS A 244 40.96 37.94 31.59
CA LYS A 244 41.25 37.13 32.80
C LYS A 244 40.16 37.29 33.87
N LYS A 245 38.89 37.08 33.49
CA LYS A 245 37.74 37.08 34.41
C LYS A 245 37.15 35.68 34.58
N ARG A 246 36.56 35.40 35.75
CA ARG A 246 35.80 34.15 35.97
C ARG A 246 34.66 34.07 34.95
N ARG A 247 34.43 32.89 34.35
CA ARG A 247 33.44 32.62 33.29
C ARG A 247 33.82 33.14 31.89
N SER A 248 35.08 33.47 31.64
CA SER A 248 35.64 33.70 30.30
C SER A 248 36.10 32.36 29.69
N LYS A 249 35.13 31.47 29.45
CA LYS A 249 35.39 30.14 28.87
C LYS A 249 35.95 30.28 27.46
N ASP A 250 36.78 29.33 27.08
CA ASP A 250 37.48 29.23 25.80
C ASP A 250 37.39 27.76 25.38
N PRO A 251 36.88 27.41 24.18
CA PRO A 251 36.42 28.30 23.10
C PRO A 251 35.20 29.14 23.46
N THR A 252 35.08 30.32 22.83
CA THR A 252 33.90 31.19 22.94
C THR A 252 32.90 30.83 21.85
N LYS A 253 31.71 30.37 22.26
CA LYS A 253 30.56 30.18 21.35
C LYS A 253 29.88 31.52 21.08
N PHE A 254 29.55 31.77 19.83
CA PHE A 254 28.92 32.99 19.38
C PHE A 254 27.90 32.71 18.27
N GLN A 255 27.00 33.66 18.06
CA GLN A 255 25.94 33.63 17.04
C GLN A 255 25.99 34.93 16.24
N ILE A 256 25.84 34.82 14.92
CA ILE A 256 25.71 35.95 13.99
C ILE A 256 24.32 35.91 13.40
N MET A 257 23.67 37.06 13.33
CA MET A 257 22.45 37.24 12.55
C MET A 257 22.71 38.26 11.46
N VAL A 258 22.35 37.89 10.23
CA VAL A 258 22.42 38.76 9.06
C VAL A 258 20.99 39.04 8.62
N ASN A 259 20.59 40.30 8.65
CA ASN A 259 19.39 40.81 8.02
C ASN A 259 19.76 41.37 6.64
N ASN A 260 19.16 40.84 5.58
CA ASN A 260 19.33 41.29 4.21
C ASN A 260 17.96 41.55 3.57
N GLY A 261 17.51 42.80 3.61
CA GLY A 261 16.23 43.20 3.03
C GLY A 261 15.01 42.59 3.72
N GLY A 262 15.12 42.22 5.01
CA GLY A 262 14.06 41.57 5.78
C GLY A 262 14.25 40.05 5.95
N GLU A 263 15.09 39.42 5.14
CA GLU A 263 15.46 38.02 5.35
C GLU A 263 16.55 37.93 6.44
N THR A 264 16.20 37.32 7.58
CA THR A 264 17.14 37.12 8.69
C THR A 264 17.70 35.70 8.67
N THR A 265 19.02 35.58 8.57
CA THR A 265 19.74 34.30 8.61
C THR A 265 20.64 34.22 9.85
N GLU A 266 20.62 33.07 10.53
CA GLU A 266 21.41 32.83 11.74
C GLU A 266 22.58 31.87 11.46
N PHE A 267 23.76 32.22 11.98
CA PHE A 267 24.96 31.38 11.95
C PHE A 267 25.50 31.19 13.38
N SER A 268 25.78 29.95 13.76
CA SER A 268 26.37 29.60 15.05
C SER A 268 27.77 29.02 14.87
N ALA A 269 28.76 29.51 15.63
CA ALA A 269 30.11 28.99 15.59
C ALA A 269 30.85 29.16 16.94
N GLU A 270 32.09 28.67 17.02
CA GLU A 270 32.95 28.86 18.18
C GLU A 270 34.38 29.19 17.75
N LEU A 271 35.06 30.03 18.54
CA LEU A 271 36.42 30.49 18.25
C LEU A 271 37.26 30.48 19.52
N SER A 272 38.52 30.07 19.42
CA SER A 272 39.47 30.05 20.54
C SER A 272 40.46 31.20 20.46
N ALA A 273 41.03 31.56 21.61
CA ALA A 273 42.08 32.58 21.65
C ALA A 273 43.33 32.13 20.88
N GLY A 274 43.70 32.86 19.83
CA GLY A 274 44.86 32.57 18.97
C GLY A 274 44.51 31.89 17.64
N ASP A 275 43.24 31.52 17.43
CA ASP A 275 42.77 31.08 16.13
C ASP A 275 42.85 32.23 15.11
N PRO A 276 43.10 31.94 13.82
CA PRO A 276 43.03 32.96 12.78
C PRO A 276 41.61 33.53 12.68
N ILE A 277 41.50 34.74 12.12
CA ILE A 277 40.20 35.35 11.82
C ILE A 277 39.33 34.38 11.01
N MET A 278 38.14 34.07 11.51
CA MET A 278 37.28 33.05 10.93
C MET A 278 36.23 33.71 10.05
N GLN A 279 36.13 33.28 8.79
CA GLN A 279 34.99 33.62 7.96
C GLN A 279 33.80 32.78 8.39
N VAL A 280 32.69 33.42 8.73
CA VAL A 280 31.50 32.72 9.23
C VAL A 280 30.49 32.55 8.11
N CYS A 281 30.23 33.61 7.35
CA CYS A 281 29.31 33.56 6.22
C CYS A 281 29.66 34.63 5.18
N SER A 282 29.00 34.54 4.03
CA SER A 282 28.99 35.57 3.00
C SER A 282 27.58 35.66 2.43
N PHE A 283 27.11 36.88 2.20
CA PHE A 283 25.79 37.14 1.65
C PHE A 283 25.88 38.18 0.55
N GLU A 284 24.98 38.09 -0.42
CA GLU A 284 24.89 39.00 -1.55
C GLU A 284 23.72 39.96 -1.35
N VAL A 285 23.99 41.25 -1.48
CA VAL A 285 22.97 42.30 -1.41
C VAL A 285 22.63 42.71 -2.84
N SER A 286 21.34 42.65 -3.18
CA SER A 286 20.84 43.12 -4.49
C SER A 286 21.16 44.59 -4.71
N SER A 287 21.32 44.98 -5.98
CA SER A 287 21.61 46.37 -6.33
C SER A 287 20.52 47.33 -5.81
N GLN A 288 20.87 48.60 -5.55
CA GLN A 288 19.90 49.58 -5.09
C GLN A 288 18.70 49.71 -6.03
N ALA A 289 18.95 49.73 -7.34
CA ALA A 289 17.88 49.81 -8.35
C ALA A 289 16.95 48.58 -8.34
N GLU A 290 17.49 47.40 -8.05
CA GLU A 290 16.71 46.17 -7.95
C GLU A 290 15.88 46.14 -6.67
N ARG A 291 16.46 46.56 -5.53
CA ARG A 291 15.70 46.69 -4.27
C ARG A 291 14.60 47.73 -4.37
N GLU A 292 14.83 48.85 -5.04
CA GLU A 292 13.79 49.85 -5.31
C GLU A 292 12.68 49.32 -6.22
N ARG A 293 13.01 48.49 -7.22
CA ARG A 293 12.00 47.81 -8.06
C ARG A 293 11.18 46.82 -7.26
N ILE A 294 11.84 45.95 -6.47
CA ILE A 294 11.17 44.97 -5.61
C ILE A 294 10.27 45.69 -4.60
N LYS A 295 10.75 46.78 -3.99
CA LYS A 295 9.96 47.59 -3.06
C LYS A 295 8.72 48.18 -3.74
N ARG A 296 8.85 48.78 -4.93
CA ARG A 296 7.70 49.32 -5.67
C ARG A 296 6.70 48.25 -6.10
N GLU A 297 7.19 47.08 -6.50
CA GLU A 297 6.35 45.95 -6.86
C GLU A 297 5.58 45.45 -5.63
N LEU A 298 6.26 45.26 -4.50
CA LEU A 298 5.63 44.91 -3.22
C LEU A 298 4.62 45.97 -2.77
N GLU A 299 4.94 47.25 -2.86
CA GLU A 299 4.03 48.36 -2.55
C GLU A 299 2.79 48.33 -3.47
N SER A 300 2.96 48.11 -4.77
CA SER A 300 1.86 47.99 -5.73
C SER A 300 1.00 46.75 -5.46
N GLN A 301 1.62 45.63 -5.11
CA GLN A 301 0.91 44.41 -4.74
C GLN A 301 0.12 44.61 -3.46
N LEU A 302 0.74 45.22 -2.44
CA LEU A 302 0.10 45.57 -1.18
C LEU A 302 -1.07 46.52 -1.42
N GLU A 303 -0.90 47.56 -2.23
CA GLU A 303 -1.98 48.50 -2.59
C GLU A 303 -3.10 47.80 -3.35
N SER A 304 -2.80 46.88 -4.27
CA SER A 304 -3.81 46.07 -4.95
C SER A 304 -4.59 45.18 -3.98
N LEU A 305 -3.91 44.59 -2.99
CA LEU A 305 -4.51 43.75 -1.97
C LEU A 305 -5.36 44.59 -1.00
N THR A 306 -4.86 45.76 -0.58
CA THR A 306 -5.60 46.71 0.25
C THR A 306 -6.85 47.20 -0.48
N ASN A 307 -6.77 47.51 -1.78
CA ASN A 307 -7.92 47.94 -2.57
C ASN A 307 -8.94 46.80 -2.74
N ARG A 308 -8.48 45.56 -2.97
CA ARG A 308 -9.37 44.38 -2.99
C ARG A 308 -10.06 44.18 -1.64
N PHE A 309 -9.30 44.23 -0.54
CA PHE A 309 -9.82 44.12 0.82
C PHE A 309 -10.82 45.25 1.13
N ALA A 310 -10.54 46.49 0.74
CA ALA A 310 -11.43 47.63 0.91
C ALA A 310 -12.69 47.54 0.05
N SER A 311 -12.62 46.97 -1.16
CA SER A 311 -13.79 46.72 -1.99
C SER A 311 -14.68 45.60 -1.46
N ALA A 312 -14.08 44.65 -0.76
CA ALA A 312 -14.73 43.52 -0.13
C ALA A 312 -15.41 43.90 1.19
N ASN A 313 -14.76 44.75 1.98
CA ASN A 313 -15.28 45.34 3.21
C ASN A 313 -16.33 46.41 2.88
N MET A 314 -17.58 45.98 2.76
CA MET A 314 -18.72 46.82 2.35
C MET A 314 -19.23 47.70 3.50
N ASP A 315 -18.99 47.29 4.75
CA ASP A 315 -19.48 47.99 5.94
C ASP A 315 -18.48 49.01 6.53
N GLY A 316 -17.24 49.02 6.03
CA GLY A 316 -16.19 49.94 6.46
C GLY A 316 -15.58 49.60 7.82
N SER A 317 -15.77 48.38 8.32
CA SER A 317 -15.29 47.91 9.62
C SER A 317 -13.77 47.73 9.70
N ALA A 318 -13.09 47.72 8.55
CA ALA A 318 -11.66 47.41 8.37
C ALA A 318 -11.30 45.94 8.67
N LEU A 319 -12.33 45.10 8.76
CA LEU A 319 -12.26 43.66 8.92
C LEU A 319 -13.05 43.02 7.77
N LEU A 320 -12.74 41.77 7.41
CA LEU A 320 -13.57 40.99 6.49
C LEU A 320 -14.40 39.99 7.28
N SER A 321 -15.71 40.08 7.16
CA SER A 321 -16.64 39.01 7.54
C SER A 321 -16.55 37.81 6.58
N VAL A 322 -17.09 36.66 6.99
CA VAL A 322 -17.16 35.44 6.16
C VAL A 322 -17.88 35.72 4.84
N GLU A 323 -18.95 36.50 4.87
CA GLU A 323 -19.74 36.85 3.69
C GLU A 323 -18.99 37.79 2.74
N GLU A 324 -18.23 38.75 3.27
CA GLU A 324 -17.41 39.66 2.48
C GLU A 324 -16.21 38.94 1.87
N LEU A 325 -15.61 38.00 2.60
CA LEU A 325 -14.55 37.12 2.09
C LEU A 325 -15.07 36.21 0.97
N ALA A 326 -16.26 35.61 1.13
CA ALA A 326 -16.90 34.79 0.09
C ALA A 326 -17.21 35.62 -1.16
N SER A 327 -17.75 36.82 -0.99
CA SER A 327 -18.07 37.76 -2.08
C SER A 327 -16.82 38.22 -2.83
N ALA A 328 -15.73 38.50 -2.11
CA ALA A 328 -14.48 39.00 -2.68
C ALA A 328 -13.67 37.94 -3.43
N THR A 329 -13.70 36.69 -2.95
CA THR A 329 -12.95 35.56 -3.52
C THR A 329 -13.76 34.74 -4.51
N GLY A 330 -15.08 34.94 -4.55
CA GLY A 330 -16.01 34.16 -5.37
C GLY A 330 -16.20 32.72 -4.88
N MET A 331 -15.76 32.40 -3.65
CA MET A 331 -15.86 31.09 -3.03
C MET A 331 -17.26 30.85 -2.45
N SER A 332 -17.62 29.59 -2.21
CA SER A 332 -18.85 29.30 -1.47
C SER A 332 -18.71 29.76 -0.01
N VAL A 333 -19.82 30.08 0.64
CA VAL A 333 -19.81 30.57 2.04
C VAL A 333 -19.15 29.56 2.97
N GLU A 334 -19.33 28.26 2.71
CA GLU A 334 -18.73 27.17 3.48
C GLU A 334 -17.20 27.10 3.31
N GLU A 335 -16.69 27.39 2.11
CA GLU A 335 -15.24 27.43 1.85
C GLU A 335 -14.60 28.68 2.44
N ALA A 336 -15.30 29.81 2.37
CA ALA A 336 -14.89 31.06 3.03
C ALA A 336 -14.88 30.94 4.55
N GLU A 337 -15.82 30.20 5.16
CA GLU A 337 -15.86 29.96 6.61
C GLU A 337 -14.65 29.16 7.09
N VAL A 338 -14.22 28.14 6.32
CA VAL A 338 -13.01 27.37 6.63
C VAL A 338 -11.77 28.25 6.57
N LEU A 339 -11.66 29.10 5.54
CA LEU A 339 -10.52 29.99 5.36
C LEU A 339 -10.49 31.11 6.41
N HIS A 340 -11.65 31.68 6.73
CA HIS A 340 -11.83 32.68 7.76
C HIS A 340 -11.43 32.13 9.14
N LYS A 341 -11.92 30.95 9.52
CA LYS A 341 -11.56 30.29 10.79
C LYS A 341 -10.08 29.94 10.89
N GLN A 342 -9.41 29.72 9.77
CA GLN A 342 -7.98 29.45 9.73
C GLN A 342 -7.14 30.73 9.84
N ALA A 343 -7.65 31.84 9.29
CA ALA A 343 -7.01 33.15 9.31
C ALA A 343 -7.22 33.92 10.62
N ASP A 344 -8.41 33.85 11.22
CA ASP A 344 -8.77 34.43 12.52
C ASP A 344 -7.91 33.80 13.63
N LYS A 345 -6.86 34.52 14.07
CA LYS A 345 -5.89 34.02 15.05
C LYS A 345 -6.22 34.45 16.46
N ASP A 346 -6.86 35.60 16.62
CA ASP A 346 -7.24 36.12 17.93
C ASP A 346 -8.64 35.66 18.38
N GLY A 347 -9.40 35.04 17.49
CA GLY A 347 -10.69 34.42 17.74
C GLY A 347 -11.82 35.44 17.91
N ASP A 348 -11.64 36.64 17.36
CA ASP A 348 -12.62 37.72 17.48
C ASP A 348 -13.83 37.56 16.53
N GLY A 349 -13.75 36.58 15.60
CA GLY A 349 -14.82 36.26 14.66
C GLY A 349 -14.83 37.14 13.42
N ALA A 350 -13.76 37.90 13.18
CA ALA A 350 -13.50 38.63 11.95
C ALA A 350 -12.06 38.34 11.45
N VAL A 351 -11.72 38.73 10.23
CA VAL A 351 -10.34 38.63 9.73
C VAL A 351 -9.82 40.01 9.38
N SER A 352 -8.78 40.43 10.09
CA SER A 352 -8.05 41.66 9.77
C SER A 352 -7.13 41.48 8.55
N LEU A 353 -6.71 42.59 7.93
CA LEU A 353 -5.75 42.56 6.82
C LEU A 353 -4.43 41.86 7.23
N ASP A 354 -3.97 42.07 8.46
CA ASP A 354 -2.75 41.47 8.98
C ASP A 354 -2.89 39.95 9.17
N GLU A 355 -4.05 39.48 9.63
CA GLU A 355 -4.36 38.05 9.76
C GLU A 355 -4.53 37.37 8.41
N TYR A 356 -5.16 38.05 7.45
CA TYR A 356 -5.27 37.56 6.08
C TYR A 356 -3.88 37.43 5.44
N LEU A 357 -3.02 38.44 5.55
CA LEU A 357 -1.64 38.39 5.04
C LEU A 357 -0.81 37.31 5.73
N ALA A 358 -0.98 37.11 7.04
CA ALA A 358 -0.33 36.04 7.79
C ALA A 358 -0.80 34.64 7.33
N ALA A 359 -2.09 34.48 7.06
CA ALA A 359 -2.66 33.22 6.58
C ALA A 359 -2.16 32.87 5.16
N VAL A 360 -2.16 33.84 4.24
CA VAL A 360 -1.73 33.65 2.85
C VAL A 360 -0.22 33.33 2.75
N ASN A 361 0.63 33.96 3.56
CA ASN A 361 2.07 33.69 3.59
C ASN A 361 2.44 32.35 4.25
N SER A 362 1.53 31.74 5.02
CA SER A 362 1.78 30.49 5.75
C SER A 362 1.45 29.20 4.98
N LEU A 363 0.87 29.32 3.78
CA LEU A 363 0.45 28.18 2.95
C LEU A 363 1.53 27.83 1.90
N PRO A 364 2.10 26.60 1.93
CA PRO A 364 2.90 26.11 0.81
C PRO A 364 1.95 25.75 -0.34
N ASN A 365 2.06 26.44 -1.46
CA ASN A 365 1.12 26.46 -2.60
C ASN A 365 -0.18 27.25 -2.32
N ALA A 366 -0.10 28.57 -2.45
CA ALA A 366 -1.28 29.32 -2.86
C ALA A 366 -1.62 28.96 -4.33
N PRO A 367 -2.91 28.89 -4.70
CA PRO A 367 -3.31 28.74 -6.09
C PRO A 367 -2.77 29.94 -6.89
N ASP A 368 -2.20 29.62 -8.04
CA ASP A 368 -1.56 30.54 -8.97
C ASP A 368 -2.43 31.76 -9.27
N LEU A 369 -2.15 32.88 -8.57
CA LEU A 369 -2.77 34.19 -8.77
C LEU A 369 -2.46 34.77 -10.16
N GLU A 370 -1.57 34.16 -10.96
CA GLU A 370 -1.38 34.54 -12.37
C GLU A 370 -2.57 34.13 -13.25
N SER A 371 -3.35 33.13 -12.85
CA SER A 371 -4.51 32.63 -13.62
C SER A 371 -5.70 33.60 -13.70
N LEU A 372 -5.73 34.66 -12.88
CA LEU A 372 -6.78 35.68 -12.90
C LEU A 372 -6.40 36.94 -13.71
N SER A 373 -5.22 36.94 -14.34
CA SER A 373 -4.76 38.04 -15.20
C SER A 373 -4.92 37.78 -16.70
N ASN A 374 -5.30 36.56 -17.10
CA ASN A 374 -5.44 36.13 -18.49
C ASN A 374 -6.87 35.67 -18.83
N SER A 375 -7.84 36.56 -18.65
CA SER A 375 -9.10 36.50 -19.39
C SER A 375 -9.60 37.92 -19.62
N ASP A 376 -9.17 38.52 -20.72
CA ASP A 376 -10.04 39.19 -21.69
C ASP A 376 -9.15 39.99 -22.66
N SER A 377 -8.72 39.30 -23.71
CA SER A 377 -8.54 39.90 -25.02
C SER A 377 -9.67 39.39 -25.90
N ASP A 378 -10.62 40.26 -26.19
CA ASP A 378 -11.22 40.42 -27.52
C ASP A 378 -11.83 41.81 -27.68
#